data_AF-A0A7Y7INA9-F1
#
_entry.id   AF-A0A7Y7INA9-F1
#
_cell.length_a   1.000
_cell.length_b   1.000
_cell.length_c   1.000
_cell.angle_alpha   90.00
_cell.angle_beta   90.00
_cell.angle_gamma   90.00
#
_symmetry.space_group_name_H-M   'P 1'
#
loop_
_entity.id
_entity.type
_entity.pdbx_description
1 polymer ?
#
loop_
_entity_poly.entity_id
_entity_poly.type
_entity_poly.pdbx_seq_one_letter_code
_entity_poly.pdbx_strand_id
1 'polypeptide(L)'
;MGGNNQKTGRPKLAGMVEEETAYPIWCDRCGSDAFILIESARRQHWAPAGYLDITYFCSKCNAIYGHLVSEADLKAEFMAAIAVAARPHPMAEYTGYDEAS
;
A
#
# COMPACT_ATOMS: atom_id res chain seq x y z
N MET A 1 53.42 -19.99 6.39
CA MET A 1 52.79 -18.92 5.57
C MET A 1 51.92 -19.58 4.52
N GLY A 2 50.66 -19.14 4.39
CA GLY A 2 49.68 -19.58 3.38
C GLY A 2 48.82 -20.76 3.86
N GLY A 3 47.50 -20.69 4.01
CA GLY A 3 46.50 -19.70 3.58
C GLY A 3 45.24 -20.48 3.17
N ASN A 4 44.27 -20.63 4.08
CA ASN A 4 43.05 -21.39 3.87
C ASN A 4 42.17 -20.74 2.79
N ASN A 5 41.98 -21.43 1.67
CA ASN A 5 41.19 -20.97 0.53
C ASN A 5 39.68 -21.16 0.80
N GLN A 6 39.10 -20.20 1.52
CA GLN A 6 37.66 -20.02 1.63
C GLN A 6 37.13 -19.63 0.25
N LYS A 7 36.47 -20.56 -0.45
CA LYS A 7 35.69 -20.24 -1.65
C LYS A 7 34.40 -19.53 -1.22
N THR A 8 34.52 -18.25 -0.93
CA THR A 8 33.41 -17.31 -0.85
C THR A 8 32.92 -16.96 -2.25
N GLY A 9 31.61 -16.79 -2.37
CA GLY A 9 31.05 -15.75 -3.22
C GLY A 9 30.86 -16.12 -4.69
N ARG A 10 29.73 -16.78 -4.98
CA ARG A 10 28.83 -16.29 -6.03
C ARG A 10 27.38 -16.57 -5.61
N PRO A 11 26.70 -15.66 -4.89
CA PRO A 11 25.25 -15.65 -4.97
C PRO A 11 24.90 -15.43 -6.44
N LYS A 12 24.17 -16.40 -7.00
CA LYS A 12 23.61 -16.36 -8.35
C LYS A 12 22.85 -15.05 -8.49
N LEU A 13 23.28 -14.18 -9.41
CA LEU A 13 22.56 -12.98 -9.86
C LEU A 13 21.24 -13.42 -10.53
N ALA A 14 20.29 -13.87 -9.72
CA ALA A 14 18.94 -14.24 -10.11
C ALA A 14 17.96 -13.59 -9.10
N GLY A 15 18.21 -12.32 -8.78
CA GLY A 15 17.45 -11.53 -7.80
C GLY A 15 17.11 -10.14 -8.31
N MET A 16 16.83 -10.02 -9.61
CA MET A 16 16.29 -8.79 -10.21
C MET A 16 15.21 -9.14 -11.24
N VAL A 17 14.32 -10.07 -10.88
CA VAL A 17 12.94 -9.87 -11.25
C VAL A 17 12.40 -9.11 -10.05
N GLU A 18 12.26 -7.79 -10.21
CA GLU A 18 11.35 -7.02 -9.36
C GLU A 18 10.04 -7.79 -9.37
N GLU A 19 9.81 -8.46 -8.24
CA GLU A 19 8.55 -9.06 -7.86
C GLU A 19 7.50 -7.99 -8.15
N GLU A 20 6.74 -8.24 -9.21
CA GLU A 20 5.53 -7.52 -9.57
C GLU A 20 4.81 -7.17 -8.27
N THR A 21 4.72 -5.87 -8.00
CA THR A 21 4.61 -5.27 -6.66
C THR A 21 3.26 -5.59 -6.00
N ALA A 22 3.08 -6.83 -5.59
CA ALA A 22 2.02 -7.28 -4.70
C ALA A 22 2.46 -6.98 -3.26
N TYR A 23 2.68 -5.71 -2.92
CA TYR A 23 3.01 -5.37 -1.55
C TYR A 23 1.79 -5.59 -0.67
N PRO A 24 1.80 -6.57 0.25
CA PRO A 24 0.69 -6.75 1.17
C PRO A 24 0.56 -5.51 2.06
N ILE A 25 -0.65 -5.22 2.53
CA ILE A 25 -0.87 -4.13 3.48
C ILE A 25 -0.20 -4.49 4.81
N TRP A 26 0.88 -3.80 5.18
CA TRP A 26 1.66 -4.08 6.39
C TRP A 26 2.47 -2.87 6.88
N CYS A 27 2.90 -2.88 8.14
CA CYS A 27 3.78 -1.84 8.67
C CYS A 27 5.23 -2.33 8.72
N ASP A 28 6.13 -1.69 7.97
CA ASP A 28 7.57 -2.02 7.96
C ASP A 28 8.24 -1.84 9.33
N ARG A 29 7.71 -0.94 10.17
CA ARG A 29 8.32 -0.61 11.47
C ARG A 29 8.03 -1.64 12.55
N CYS A 30 6.79 -2.12 12.64
CA CYS A 30 6.41 -3.14 13.63
C CYS A 30 6.25 -4.53 13.05
N GLY A 31 6.38 -4.70 11.74
CA GLY A 31 6.29 -5.97 11.02
C GLY A 31 4.92 -6.64 11.13
N SER A 32 3.85 -5.85 11.30
CA SER A 32 2.50 -6.37 11.59
C SER A 32 1.42 -5.56 10.89
N ASP A 33 0.34 -6.26 10.53
CA ASP A 33 -0.87 -5.73 9.93
C ASP A 33 -2.01 -5.52 10.96
N ALA A 34 -1.84 -5.97 12.20
CA ALA A 34 -2.86 -5.95 13.26
C ALA A 34 -3.25 -4.52 13.72
N PHE A 35 -2.46 -3.51 13.38
CA PHE A 35 -2.65 -2.11 13.79
C PHE A 35 -2.95 -1.19 12.60
N ILE A 36 -3.29 -1.76 11.44
CA ILE A 36 -3.50 -1.03 10.21
C ILE A 36 -4.95 -0.54 10.11
N LEU A 37 -5.10 0.74 9.77
CA LEU A 37 -6.36 1.37 9.43
C LEU A 37 -6.28 1.82 7.96
N ILE A 38 -7.26 1.43 7.15
CA ILE A 38 -7.34 1.87 5.75
C ILE A 38 -7.95 3.26 5.72
N GLU A 39 -7.18 4.24 5.27
CA GLU A 39 -7.61 5.65 5.20
C GLU A 39 -8.28 5.94 3.86
N SER A 40 -7.72 5.42 2.77
CA SER A 40 -8.32 5.57 1.44
C SER A 40 -7.92 4.42 0.53
N ALA A 41 -8.82 4.07 -0.38
CA ALA A 41 -8.55 3.13 -1.45
C ALA A 41 -9.17 3.66 -2.73
N ARG A 42 -8.35 3.88 -3.75
CA ARG A 42 -8.79 4.53 -4.99
C ARG A 42 -8.28 3.77 -6.19
N ARG A 43 -9.14 3.62 -7.19
CA ARG A 43 -8.70 3.16 -8.50
C ARG A 43 -8.19 4.35 -9.29
N GLN A 44 -6.88 4.43 -9.45
CA GLN A 44 -6.25 5.50 -10.23
C GLN A 44 -6.38 5.20 -11.73
N HIS A 45 -6.52 6.24 -12.55
CA HIS A 45 -6.64 6.10 -14.01
C HIS A 45 -5.37 5.52 -14.66
N TRP A 46 -4.22 5.76 -14.03
CA TRP A 46 -2.91 5.25 -14.46
C TRP A 46 -2.60 3.86 -13.90
N ALA A 47 -3.37 3.37 -12.92
CA ALA A 47 -3.15 2.06 -12.33
C ALA A 47 -3.63 0.95 -13.29
N PRO A 48 -2.91 -0.18 -13.38
CA PRO A 48 -3.39 -1.35 -14.11
C PRO A 48 -4.76 -1.81 -13.59
N ALA A 49 -5.51 -2.51 -14.44
CA ALA A 49 -6.78 -3.10 -14.02
C ALA A 49 -6.56 -4.13 -12.90
N GLY A 50 -7.42 -4.12 -11.89
CA GLY A 50 -7.28 -4.99 -10.72
C GLY A 50 -6.26 -4.50 -9.69
N TYR A 51 -5.84 -3.22 -9.74
CA TYR A 51 -5.01 -2.60 -8.73
C TYR A 51 -5.70 -1.39 -8.09
N LEU A 52 -5.45 -1.21 -6.80
CA LEU A 52 -5.91 -0.10 -6.00
C LEU A 52 -4.72 0.64 -5.39
N ASP A 53 -4.76 1.97 -5.47
CA ASP A 53 -3.90 2.85 -4.70
C ASP A 53 -4.49 2.96 -3.29
N ILE A 54 -3.81 2.35 -2.32
CA ILE A 54 -4.28 2.23 -0.95
C ILE A 54 -3.35 3.02 -0.04
N THR A 55 -3.95 3.96 0.69
CA THR A 55 -3.31 4.67 1.79
C THR A 55 -3.79 4.09 3.11
N TYR A 56 -2.85 3.76 3.99
CA TYR A 56 -3.18 3.18 5.29
C TYR A 56 -2.25 3.68 6.38
N PHE A 57 -2.75 3.66 7.61
CA PHE A 57 -2.09 4.18 8.80
C PHE A 57 -1.86 3.07 9.82
N CYS A 58 -0.63 2.98 10.35
CA CYS A 58 -0.33 2.11 11.49
C CYS A 58 -0.47 2.89 12.79
N SER A 59 -1.51 2.57 13.57
CA SER A 59 -1.78 3.24 14.86
C SER A 59 -0.71 3.00 15.93
N LYS A 60 -0.03 1.85 15.89
CA LYS A 60 1.06 1.53 16.82
C LYS A 60 2.33 2.34 16.55
N CYS A 61 2.67 2.56 15.29
CA CYS A 61 3.90 3.24 14.89
C CYS A 61 3.70 4.72 14.54
N ASN A 62 2.44 5.17 14.49
CA ASN A 62 2.04 6.49 14.04
C ASN A 62 2.66 6.85 12.67
N ALA A 63 2.50 5.94 11.70
CA ALA A 63 3.10 6.05 10.37
C ALA A 63 2.07 5.79 9.28
N ILE A 64 2.12 6.59 8.21
CA ILE A 64 1.27 6.46 7.02
C ILE A 64 2.07 5.82 5.90
N TYR A 65 1.42 4.93 5.17
CA TYR A 65 1.95 4.22 4.01
C TYR A 65 1.00 4.39 2.82
N GLY A 66 1.55 4.35 1.62
CA GLY A 66 0.80 4.39 0.36
C GLY A 66 1.40 3.39 -0.62
N HIS A 67 0.60 2.41 -1.03
CA HIS A 67 1.03 1.37 -1.96
C HIS A 67 -0.02 1.10 -3.01
N LEU A 68 0.46 0.75 -4.20
CA LEU A 68 -0.37 0.16 -5.23
C LEU A 68 -0.46 -1.35 -4.94
N VAL A 69 -1.67 -1.83 -4.68
CA VAL A 69 -1.92 -3.22 -4.26
C VAL A 69 -2.84 -3.88 -5.26
N SER A 70 -2.52 -5.12 -5.63
CA SER A 70 -3.39 -5.95 -6.46
C SER A 70 -4.61 -6.40 -5.66
N GLU A 71 -5.80 -6.28 -6.26
CA GLU A 71 -7.07 -6.69 -5.66
C GLU A 71 -7.10 -8.19 -5.34
N ALA A 72 -6.34 -9.00 -6.08
CA ALA A 72 -6.25 -10.45 -5.86
C ALA A 72 -5.46 -10.82 -4.59
N ASP A 73 -4.57 -9.94 -4.13
CA ASP A 73 -3.67 -10.19 -2.99
C ASP A 73 -4.21 -9.60 -1.67
N LEU A 74 -5.36 -8.94 -1.72
CA LEU A 74 -6.00 -8.36 -0.55
C LEU A 74 -6.70 -9.42 0.29
N LYS A 75 -6.40 -9.43 1.60
CA LYS A 75 -7.15 -10.23 2.57
C LYS A 75 -8.60 -9.75 2.61
N ALA A 76 -9.53 -10.70 2.80
CA ALA A 76 -10.97 -10.40 2.91
C ALA A 76 -11.29 -9.34 3.97
N GLU A 77 -10.52 -9.31 5.06
CA GLU A 77 -10.64 -8.32 6.14
C GLU A 77 -10.39 -6.90 5.64
N PHE A 78 -9.38 -6.71 4.78
CA PHE A 78 -9.09 -5.41 4.17
C PHE A 78 -10.11 -5.05 3.09
N MET A 79 -10.65 -6.02 2.35
CA MET A 79 -11.67 -5.75 1.34
C MET A 79 -12.91 -5.05 1.91
N ALA A 80 -13.35 -5.43 3.12
CA ALA A 80 -14.45 -4.77 3.80
C ALA A 80 -14.11 -3.30 4.16
N ALA A 81 -12.91 -3.06 4.71
CA ALA A 81 -12.45 -1.70 5.05
C ALA A 81 -12.27 -0.82 3.80
N ILE A 82 -11.72 -1.40 2.73
CA ILE A 82 -11.56 -0.76 1.42
C ILE A 82 -12.91 -0.38 0.82
N ALA A 83 -13.92 -1.26 0.87
CA ALA A 83 -15.25 -0.93 0.36
C ALA A 83 -15.90 0.27 1.08
N VAL A 84 -15.56 0.50 2.35
CA VAL A 84 -15.97 1.69 3.10
C VAL A 84 -15.14 2.92 2.67
N ALA A 85 -13.82 2.76 2.58
CA ALA A 85 -12.89 3.85 2.26
C ALA A 85 -12.90 4.30 0.78
N ALA A 86 -13.35 3.44 -0.12
CA ALA A 86 -13.46 3.70 -1.56
C ALA A 86 -14.75 4.43 -1.94
N ARG A 87 -15.66 4.65 -0.99
CA ARG A 87 -16.88 5.42 -1.25
C ARG A 87 -16.47 6.82 -1.72
N PRO A 88 -16.90 7.25 -2.93
CA PRO A 88 -16.71 8.63 -3.32
C PRO A 88 -17.40 9.48 -2.25
N HIS A 89 -16.67 10.41 -1.64
CA HIS A 89 -17.32 11.48 -0.91
C HIS A 89 -18.32 12.10 -1.89
N PRO A 90 -19.62 12.22 -1.54
CA PRO A 90 -20.50 13.05 -2.32
C PRO A 90 -19.81 14.40 -2.41
N MET A 91 -19.56 14.87 -3.64
CA MET A 91 -19.02 16.21 -3.84
C MET A 91 -19.82 17.14 -2.95
N ALA A 92 -19.16 17.74 -1.96
CA ALA A 92 -19.80 18.73 -1.12
C ALA A 92 -20.36 19.78 -2.09
N GLU A 93 -21.69 19.88 -2.14
CA GLU A 93 -22.43 20.89 -2.86
C GLU A 93 -21.85 22.25 -2.47
N TYR A 94 -21.05 22.84 -3.35
CA TYR A 94 -20.63 24.22 -3.26
C TYR A 94 -21.85 25.07 -3.61
N THR A 95 -22.76 25.26 -2.66
CA THR A 95 -23.79 26.30 -2.76
C THR A 95 -23.13 27.62 -2.42
N GLY A 96 -23.09 28.51 -3.41
CA GLY A 96 -22.32 29.73 -3.43
C GLY A 96 -22.60 30.70 -2.28
N TYR A 97 -21.56 31.43 -1.91
CA TYR A 97 -21.69 32.72 -1.26
C TYR A 97 -22.25 33.70 -2.29
N ASP A 98 -23.54 34.00 -2.23
CA ASP A 98 -24.11 35.17 -2.91
C ASP A 98 -23.89 36.39 -2.00
N GLU A 99 -23.20 37.38 -2.58
CA GLU A 99 -22.75 38.60 -1.93
C GLU A 99 -23.92 39.40 -1.35
N ALA A 100 -23.77 39.81 -0.09
CA ALA A 100 -24.57 40.91 0.44
C ALA A 100 -24.15 42.21 -0.28
N SER A 101 -25.09 42.84 -0.98
CA SER A 101 -25.04 44.25 -1.36
C SER A 101 -26.42 44.87 -1.19
#